data_AF-A0A8T0VS85-F1
#
_entry.id   AF-A0A8T0VS85-F1
#
_cell.length_a   1.000
_cell.length_b   1.000
_cell.length_c   1.000
_cell.angle_alpha   90.00
_cell.angle_beta   90.00
_cell.angle_gamma   90.00
#
_symmetry.space_group_name_H-M   'P 1'
#
loop_
_entity.id
_entity.type
_entity.pdbx_description
1 polymer ?
#
loop_
_entity_poly.entity_id
_entity_poly.type
_entity_poly.pdbx_seq_one_letter_code
_entity_poly.pdbx_strand_id
1 'polypeptide(L)'
;MAASASSLLAAAASSSCAAISPRIPRGAPAAASVPSPSHHSCPSLRASPARRHQSRFVASVAPTMQPPAESRVSTVVDVDLGDRSYPIYIGAGLLDEPDLLQRHVHGKRVLVVTNTTVAPLYLEKVTWALTHNNRNVSVESVILPDGEKYKDMDTLMKVFDKAVESRLDRRCTFVALGGGVIGDMCGFAAAAFLRGVNFIQIPTTLMAQVDSSVGGKTGINHPLGKNLIGAFYQPQCVLIDTDTLNTLPDRELASGIAEVVKYGLIRDAPFFEWQEKNMSALLAREPSALAYAIKRSCENKAEVVAQDEKESGLRATLNLGHTFGHAIETGLGYGAWFHGEAIAAGTVNHLNISIPPIRFS
;
A
#
# COMPACT_ATOMS: atom_id res chain seq x y z
N MET A 1 -5.35 -42.26 41.18
CA MET A 1 -4.04 -42.47 41.82
C MET A 1 -3.08 -41.45 41.24
N ALA A 2 -2.45 -40.67 42.11
CA ALA A 2 -1.63 -39.51 41.82
C ALA A 2 -0.14 -39.85 41.73
N ALA A 3 0.61 -39.08 40.93
CA ALA A 3 2.03 -38.70 41.07
C ALA A 3 2.40 -37.96 39.77
N SER A 4 2.56 -36.63 39.68
CA SER A 4 3.57 -35.73 40.27
C SER A 4 5.02 -36.14 40.04
N ALA A 5 5.73 -35.38 39.19
CA ALA A 5 7.17 -35.20 39.28
C ALA A 5 7.48 -33.74 38.90
N SER A 6 7.80 -32.94 39.91
CA SER A 6 8.35 -31.59 39.78
C SER A 6 9.88 -31.63 39.73
N SER A 7 10.44 -30.56 39.12
CA SER A 7 11.63 -29.80 39.55
C SER A 7 13.02 -30.44 39.48
N LEU A 8 13.92 -29.81 38.68
CA LEU A 8 15.35 -29.65 38.96
C LEU A 8 15.85 -28.30 38.38
N LEU A 9 16.36 -27.42 39.28
CA LEU A 9 17.38 -26.34 39.18
C LEU A 9 17.12 -25.13 38.23
N ALA A 10 17.12 -23.82 38.58
CA ALA A 10 17.88 -22.94 39.50
C ALA A 10 19.41 -22.94 39.26
N ALA A 11 20.17 -21.86 39.07
CA ALA A 11 20.03 -20.39 39.08
C ALA A 11 21.38 -19.76 38.59
N ALA A 12 21.45 -18.42 38.59
CA ALA A 12 22.63 -17.51 38.55
C ALA A 12 23.00 -16.89 37.18
N ALA A 13 23.45 -15.63 37.04
CA ALA A 13 23.40 -14.40 37.85
C ALA A 13 23.91 -13.22 36.98
N SER A 14 23.45 -12.02 37.33
CA SER A 14 23.86 -10.64 37.00
C SER A 14 25.34 -10.30 36.71
N SER A 15 25.58 -9.26 35.88
CA SER A 15 26.59 -8.17 36.03
C SER A 15 26.43 -7.16 34.85
N SER A 16 25.91 -5.94 35.00
CA SER A 16 26.43 -4.67 35.56
C SER A 16 26.82 -3.61 34.50
N CYS A 17 26.25 -2.42 34.67
CA CYS A 17 26.64 -1.09 34.16
C CYS A 17 28.14 -0.84 33.92
N ALA A 18 28.43 -0.04 32.88
CA ALA A 18 29.44 1.00 32.95
C ALA A 18 29.11 2.13 31.95
N ALA A 19 28.97 3.34 32.47
CA ALA A 19 28.82 4.60 31.75
C ALA A 19 30.18 5.26 31.57
N ILE A 20 30.53 5.75 30.37
CA ILE A 20 31.58 6.76 30.17
C ILE A 20 31.22 7.69 29.00
N SER A 21 30.98 8.96 29.33
CA SER A 21 31.22 10.15 28.49
C SER A 21 32.19 11.01 29.31
N PRO A 22 33.14 11.78 28.72
CA PRO A 22 32.76 13.10 28.18
C PRO A 22 33.71 13.73 27.12
N ARG A 23 33.21 14.75 26.40
CA ARG A 23 33.79 16.13 26.23
C ARG A 23 33.68 16.70 24.81
N ILE A 24 32.96 17.83 24.78
CA ILE A 24 32.98 18.92 23.81
C ILE A 24 34.24 19.78 24.06
N PRO A 25 34.76 20.50 23.05
CA PRO A 25 34.97 21.93 23.25
C PRO A 25 34.37 22.81 22.15
N ARG A 26 33.93 23.99 22.61
CA ARG A 26 33.37 25.12 21.86
C ARG A 26 34.46 25.85 21.07
N GLY A 27 34.09 26.47 19.96
CA GLY A 27 34.88 27.50 19.29
C GLY A 27 34.07 28.25 18.20
N ALA A 28 33.68 29.48 18.52
CA ALA A 28 33.31 30.58 17.61
C ALA A 28 33.95 31.85 18.23
N PRO A 29 33.99 33.06 17.61
CA PRO A 29 33.50 33.51 16.30
C PRO A 29 34.47 34.46 15.52
N ALA A 30 34.12 34.88 14.29
CA ALA A 30 34.44 36.18 13.65
C ALA A 30 33.74 36.20 12.27
N ALA A 31 32.73 37.02 11.93
CA ALA A 31 32.57 38.48 11.90
C ALA A 31 33.25 39.18 10.70
N ALA A 32 32.39 39.81 9.88
CA ALA A 32 32.62 40.86 8.86
C ALA A 32 33.41 40.43 7.59
N SER A 33 33.14 40.92 6.38
CA SER A 33 32.60 42.23 5.96
C SER A 33 32.08 42.20 4.52
N VAL A 34 30.97 42.90 4.29
CA VAL A 34 30.46 43.37 2.99
C VAL A 34 31.32 44.56 2.51
N PRO A 35 31.48 44.75 1.19
CA PRO A 35 31.12 46.05 0.64
C PRO A 35 30.31 45.98 -0.66
N SER A 36 29.35 46.88 -0.76
CA SER A 36 28.57 47.26 -1.96
C SER A 36 29.29 48.42 -2.70
N PRO A 37 28.67 49.12 -3.69
CA PRO A 37 28.76 48.82 -5.11
C PRO A 37 29.31 50.01 -5.94
N SER A 38 29.63 49.81 -7.22
CA SER A 38 29.80 50.93 -8.16
C SER A 38 29.45 50.57 -9.61
N HIS A 39 28.33 51.15 -10.06
CA HIS A 39 28.16 51.98 -11.25
C HIS A 39 28.53 51.54 -12.69
N HIS A 40 27.60 51.94 -13.59
CA HIS A 40 27.73 52.19 -15.03
C HIS A 40 27.71 50.95 -15.93
N SER A 41 27.05 50.88 -17.09
CA SER A 41 26.29 51.84 -17.90
C SER A 41 25.67 51.07 -19.07
N CYS A 42 24.49 51.49 -19.52
CA CYS A 42 23.84 51.05 -20.76
C CYS A 42 24.48 51.76 -21.97
N PRO A 43 24.47 51.16 -23.18
CA PRO A 43 23.82 51.89 -24.26
C PRO A 43 22.96 51.04 -25.21
N SER A 44 21.94 51.73 -25.70
CA SER A 44 21.00 51.43 -26.79
C SER A 44 21.64 51.07 -28.13
N LEU A 45 20.96 50.21 -28.92
CA LEU A 45 21.06 50.23 -30.38
C LEU A 45 19.70 50.03 -31.07
N ARG A 46 19.64 50.66 -32.25
CA ARG A 46 18.49 51.10 -33.06
C ARG A 46 17.76 49.99 -33.84
N ALA A 47 16.57 50.36 -34.30
CA ALA A 47 15.66 49.59 -35.15
C ALA A 47 15.86 49.78 -36.68
N SER A 48 15.26 48.82 -37.42
CA SER A 48 14.68 48.87 -38.79
C SER A 48 15.55 48.36 -39.97
N PRO A 49 14.97 47.89 -41.12
CA PRO A 49 13.56 47.74 -41.51
C PRO A 49 13.15 46.38 -42.15
N ALA A 50 11.86 46.33 -42.52
CA ALA A 50 11.05 45.22 -43.04
C ALA A 50 11.50 44.56 -44.36
N ARG A 51 11.11 43.28 -44.53
CA ARG A 51 11.08 42.57 -45.82
C ARG A 51 9.77 41.79 -45.98
N ARG A 52 9.04 42.09 -47.04
CA ARG A 52 7.88 41.36 -47.56
C ARG A 52 8.30 39.95 -47.99
N HIS A 53 7.56 38.92 -47.61
CA HIS A 53 7.58 37.63 -48.30
C HIS A 53 6.16 37.09 -48.48
N GLN A 54 5.98 36.50 -49.66
CA GLN A 54 4.76 36.08 -50.31
C GLN A 54 4.04 34.95 -49.56
N SER A 55 2.72 35.07 -49.48
CA SER A 55 1.80 34.08 -48.92
C SER A 55 1.69 32.86 -49.85
N ARG A 56 2.26 31.74 -49.45
CA ARG A 56 1.86 30.41 -49.90
C ARG A 56 0.72 29.92 -49.01
N PHE A 57 -0.43 29.65 -49.61
CA PHE A 57 -1.52 28.92 -48.97
C PHE A 57 -1.04 27.49 -48.64
N VAL A 58 -0.99 27.16 -47.35
CA VAL A 58 -0.86 25.80 -46.85
C VAL A 58 -2.20 25.46 -46.22
N ALA A 59 -2.80 24.34 -46.65
CA ALA A 59 -4.06 23.84 -46.10
C ALA A 59 -3.93 23.66 -44.59
N SER A 60 -4.79 24.36 -43.84
CA SER A 60 -4.88 24.24 -42.38
C SER A 60 -5.36 22.84 -42.03
N VAL A 61 -4.45 22.01 -41.54
CA VAL A 61 -4.80 20.80 -40.79
C VAL A 61 -5.64 21.24 -39.61
N ALA A 62 -6.81 20.61 -39.43
CA ALA A 62 -7.68 20.86 -38.28
C ALA A 62 -6.86 20.74 -36.99
N PRO A 63 -7.04 21.63 -36.00
CA PRO A 63 -6.31 21.52 -34.76
C PRO A 63 -6.71 20.19 -34.11
N THR A 64 -5.77 19.25 -34.09
CA THR A 64 -5.81 18.10 -33.19
C THR A 64 -6.01 18.69 -31.80
N MET A 65 -7.17 18.45 -31.19
CA MET A 65 -7.41 18.77 -29.79
C MET A 65 -6.30 18.09 -29.01
N GLN A 66 -5.30 18.88 -28.60
CA GLN A 66 -4.45 18.48 -27.50
C GLN A 66 -5.40 18.30 -26.31
N PRO A 67 -5.42 17.12 -25.68
CA PRO A 67 -6.18 16.97 -24.45
C PRO A 67 -5.68 18.06 -23.49
N PRO A 68 -6.58 18.84 -22.87
CA PRO A 68 -6.17 19.81 -21.87
C PRO A 68 -5.42 19.06 -20.78
N ALA A 69 -4.33 19.66 -20.25
CA ALA A 69 -3.53 19.09 -19.18
C ALA A 69 -4.44 18.45 -18.12
N GLU A 70 -4.38 17.12 -18.03
CA GLU A 70 -5.33 16.33 -17.24
C GLU A 70 -5.32 16.83 -15.80
N SER A 71 -6.50 17.24 -15.32
CA SER A 71 -6.73 17.40 -13.89
C SER A 71 -6.34 16.08 -13.20
N ARG A 72 -5.53 16.15 -12.14
CA ARG A 72 -5.15 15.00 -11.29
C ARG A 72 -6.36 14.47 -10.52
N VAL A 73 -7.31 13.85 -11.22
CA VAL A 73 -8.57 13.40 -10.61
C VAL A 73 -8.27 12.15 -9.78
N SER A 74 -8.31 12.32 -8.46
CA SER A 74 -8.49 11.18 -7.56
C SER A 74 -9.92 10.65 -7.74
N THR A 75 -10.03 9.37 -8.08
CA THR A 75 -11.30 8.65 -7.99
C THR A 75 -11.47 8.17 -6.56
N VAL A 76 -12.70 8.25 -6.05
CA VAL A 76 -13.05 7.76 -4.71
C VAL A 76 -14.01 6.60 -4.82
N VAL A 77 -13.71 5.50 -4.13
CA VAL A 77 -14.64 4.39 -3.89
C VAL A 77 -14.91 4.34 -2.40
N ASP A 78 -16.18 4.46 -2.00
CA ASP A 78 -16.57 4.36 -0.60
C ASP A 78 -16.90 2.92 -0.22
N VAL A 79 -16.39 2.46 0.92
CA VAL A 79 -16.77 1.18 1.52
C VAL A 79 -17.80 1.45 2.60
N ASP A 80 -19.07 1.11 2.33
CA ASP A 80 -20.18 1.39 3.24
C ASP A 80 -20.29 0.34 4.35
N LEU A 81 -19.98 0.76 5.59
CA LEU A 81 -20.06 -0.04 6.81
C LEU A 81 -20.69 0.76 7.97
N GLY A 82 -21.56 1.72 7.63
CA GLY A 82 -22.19 2.64 8.59
C GLY A 82 -21.16 3.56 9.26
N ASP A 83 -21.09 3.56 10.59
CA ASP A 83 -20.15 4.40 11.35
C ASP A 83 -18.66 4.08 11.09
N ARG A 84 -18.38 2.96 10.40
CA ARG A 84 -17.03 2.49 10.05
C ARG A 84 -16.72 2.63 8.55
N SER A 85 -17.56 3.36 7.81
CA SER A 85 -17.33 3.63 6.39
C SER A 85 -16.03 4.41 6.18
N TYR A 86 -15.34 4.10 5.10
CA TYR A 86 -14.06 4.73 4.77
C TYR A 86 -13.86 4.86 3.26
N PRO A 87 -13.11 5.90 2.81
CA PRO A 87 -12.82 6.12 1.40
C PRO A 87 -11.57 5.34 0.95
N ILE A 88 -11.61 4.93 -0.32
CA ILE A 88 -10.45 4.46 -1.09
C ILE A 88 -10.15 5.54 -2.13
N TYR A 89 -9.03 6.25 -1.97
CA TYR A 89 -8.54 7.23 -2.93
C TYR A 89 -7.67 6.54 -3.97
N ILE A 90 -7.92 6.77 -5.25
CA ILE A 90 -7.21 6.13 -6.37
C ILE A 90 -6.76 7.19 -7.37
N GLY A 91 -5.47 7.27 -7.66
CA GLY A 91 -4.95 8.19 -8.67
C GLY A 91 -3.43 8.19 -8.73
N ALA A 92 -2.87 8.95 -9.67
CA ALA A 92 -1.44 9.16 -9.79
C ALA A 92 -0.98 10.34 -8.92
N GLY A 93 0.20 10.20 -8.29
CA GLY A 93 0.83 11.25 -7.49
C GLY A 93 0.08 11.61 -6.20
N LEU A 94 -0.78 10.72 -5.67
CA LEU A 94 -1.55 11.01 -4.46
C LEU A 94 -0.66 11.17 -3.20
N LEU A 95 0.55 10.62 -3.19
CA LEU A 95 1.51 10.86 -2.12
C LEU A 95 2.05 12.30 -2.10
N ASP A 96 1.84 13.07 -3.18
CA ASP A 96 2.17 14.49 -3.26
C ASP A 96 1.03 15.41 -2.77
N GLU A 97 -0.07 14.83 -2.25
CA GLU A 97 -1.25 15.55 -1.77
C GLU A 97 -1.45 15.32 -0.24
N PRO A 98 -0.69 16.04 0.62
CA PRO A 98 -0.69 15.86 2.09
C PRO A 98 -2.07 15.82 2.73
N ASP A 99 -2.99 16.65 2.26
CA ASP A 99 -4.34 16.79 2.81
C ASP A 99 -5.16 15.49 2.73
N LEU A 100 -4.85 14.58 1.80
CA LEU A 100 -5.51 13.28 1.68
C LEU A 100 -5.16 12.36 2.84
N LEU A 101 -3.90 12.34 3.29
CA LEU A 101 -3.49 11.54 4.46
C LEU A 101 -3.86 12.23 5.77
N GLN A 102 -3.54 13.52 5.88
CA GLN A 102 -3.62 14.23 7.15
C GLN A 102 -5.04 14.35 7.71
N ARG A 103 -6.07 14.40 6.85
CA ARG A 103 -7.48 14.43 7.29
C ARG A 103 -7.91 13.17 8.06
N HIS A 104 -7.23 12.04 7.83
CA HIS A 104 -7.48 10.76 8.48
C HIS A 104 -6.55 10.49 9.68
N VAL A 105 -5.69 11.47 10.01
CA VAL A 105 -4.83 11.44 11.20
C VAL A 105 -5.50 12.25 12.31
N HIS A 106 -6.21 11.57 13.20
CA HIS A 106 -6.98 12.19 14.29
C HIS A 106 -6.16 12.47 15.58
N GLY A 107 -4.85 12.19 15.56
CA GLY A 107 -3.93 12.41 16.66
C GLY A 107 -2.67 13.17 16.26
N LYS A 108 -1.66 13.13 17.14
CA LYS A 108 -0.37 13.85 16.96
C LYS A 108 0.81 12.94 16.65
N ARG A 109 0.61 11.63 16.75
CA ARG A 109 1.66 10.61 16.62
C ARG A 109 1.27 9.60 15.55
N VAL A 110 2.19 9.36 14.63
CA VAL A 110 2.02 8.39 13.55
C VAL A 110 3.17 7.39 13.59
N LEU A 111 2.86 6.11 13.41
CA LEU A 111 3.85 5.05 13.24
C LEU A 111 3.72 4.47 11.82
N VAL A 112 4.70 4.71 10.97
CA VAL A 112 4.76 4.11 9.64
C VAL A 112 5.41 2.72 9.74
N VAL A 113 4.66 1.69 9.39
CA VAL A 113 5.15 0.31 9.32
C VAL A 113 5.38 -0.03 7.85
N THR A 114 6.60 -0.43 7.51
CA THR A 114 6.99 -0.78 6.14
C THR A 114 8.04 -1.90 6.17
N ASN A 115 8.54 -2.32 5.00
CA ASN A 115 9.61 -3.32 4.90
C ASN A 115 10.92 -2.74 4.35
N THR A 116 11.99 -3.53 4.39
CA THR A 116 13.32 -3.16 3.90
C THR A 116 13.38 -2.77 2.42
N THR A 117 12.42 -3.21 1.61
CA THR A 117 12.38 -2.98 0.15
C THR A 117 11.65 -1.68 -0.19
N VAL A 118 10.52 -1.42 0.47
CA VAL A 118 9.63 -0.28 0.23
C VAL A 118 10.12 0.97 0.95
N ALA A 119 10.77 0.83 2.12
CA ALA A 119 11.29 1.95 2.89
C ALA A 119 12.16 2.93 2.08
N PRO A 120 13.23 2.50 1.38
CA PRO A 120 14.08 3.43 0.63
C PRO A 120 13.38 4.09 -0.57
N LEU A 121 12.23 3.56 -1.01
CA LEU A 121 11.49 4.09 -2.16
C LEU A 121 10.48 5.16 -1.74
N TYR A 122 9.74 4.94 -0.65
CA TYR A 122 8.53 5.71 -0.35
C TYR A 122 8.41 6.22 1.08
N LEU A 123 9.24 5.77 2.04
CA LEU A 123 9.10 6.16 3.45
C LEU A 123 9.31 7.67 3.65
N GLU A 124 10.32 8.24 3.00
CA GLU A 124 10.59 9.69 3.09
C GLU A 124 9.42 10.49 2.50
N LYS A 125 8.90 10.08 1.33
CA LYS A 125 7.76 10.72 0.67
C LYS A 125 6.50 10.69 1.54
N VAL A 126 6.19 9.54 2.15
CA VAL A 126 5.05 9.41 3.08
C VAL A 126 5.26 10.23 4.35
N THR A 127 6.47 10.24 4.91
CA THR A 127 6.81 11.05 6.09
C THR A 127 6.64 12.54 5.79
N TRP A 128 7.10 12.99 4.61
CA TRP A 128 6.84 14.33 4.12
C TRP A 128 5.33 14.59 4.02
N ALA A 129 4.55 13.74 3.36
CA ALA A 129 3.11 13.94 3.20
C ALA A 129 2.36 14.04 4.54
N LEU A 130 2.78 13.28 5.55
CA LEU A 130 2.20 13.31 6.90
C LEU A 130 2.57 14.56 7.71
N THR A 131 3.70 15.20 7.43
CA THR A 131 4.26 16.31 8.24
C THR A 131 4.28 17.65 7.52
N HIS A 132 4.11 17.66 6.19
CA HIS A 132 4.17 18.87 5.38
C HIS A 132 3.09 19.86 5.82
N ASN A 133 3.52 21.08 6.14
CA ASN A 133 2.69 22.14 6.72
C ASN A 133 1.91 21.75 8.00
N ASN A 134 2.30 20.67 8.69
CA ASN A 134 1.62 20.18 9.89
C ASN A 134 2.61 19.92 11.03
N ARG A 135 2.88 20.97 11.80
CA ARG A 135 3.80 20.93 12.95
C ARG A 135 3.27 20.11 14.15
N ASN A 136 2.01 19.70 14.12
CA ASN A 136 1.37 18.98 15.23
C ASN A 136 1.54 17.46 15.11
N VAL A 137 1.94 16.96 13.93
CA VAL A 137 2.16 15.53 13.68
C VAL A 137 3.64 15.23 13.79
N SER A 138 3.96 14.17 14.52
CA SER A 138 5.30 13.57 14.56
C SER A 138 5.22 12.13 14.11
N VAL A 139 6.17 11.74 13.27
CA VAL A 139 6.20 10.45 12.60
C VAL A 139 7.40 9.66 13.11
N GLU A 140 7.16 8.40 13.44
CA GLU A 140 8.17 7.39 13.64
C GLU A 140 7.94 6.24 12.67
N SER A 141 8.94 5.35 12.51
CA SER A 141 8.82 4.22 11.61
C SER A 141 9.36 2.92 12.21
N VAL A 142 8.83 1.81 11.70
CA VAL A 142 9.35 0.44 11.87
C VAL A 142 9.60 -0.13 10.49
N ILE A 143 10.82 -0.62 10.27
CA ILE A 143 11.21 -1.31 9.04
C ILE A 143 11.32 -2.80 9.35
N LEU A 144 10.38 -3.57 8.82
CA LEU A 144 10.33 -5.02 8.94
C LEU A 144 11.14 -5.69 7.81
N PRO A 145 11.61 -6.94 7.98
CA PRO A 145 12.18 -7.69 6.87
C PRO A 145 11.12 -8.00 5.80
N ASP A 146 11.53 -8.04 4.54
CA ASP A 146 10.62 -8.26 3.41
C ASP A 146 10.35 -9.75 3.10
N GLY A 147 9.09 -10.10 2.85
CA GLY A 147 8.64 -11.42 2.40
C GLY A 147 7.57 -12.08 3.28
N GLU A 148 6.73 -12.92 2.67
CA GLU A 148 5.62 -13.66 3.32
C GLU A 148 6.10 -14.53 4.50
N LYS A 149 7.34 -15.04 4.45
CA LYS A 149 7.92 -15.86 5.52
C LYS A 149 8.07 -15.11 6.86
N TYR A 150 8.04 -13.78 6.85
CA TYR A 150 8.11 -12.94 8.06
C TYR A 150 6.72 -12.46 8.51
N LYS A 151 5.65 -12.94 7.88
CA LYS A 151 4.29 -12.63 8.27
C LYS A 151 3.86 -13.48 9.47
N ASP A 152 4.56 -13.31 10.58
CA ASP A 152 4.43 -14.11 11.80
C ASP A 152 4.36 -13.22 13.06
N MET A 153 4.12 -13.86 14.21
CA MET A 153 3.99 -13.14 15.50
C MET A 153 5.31 -12.51 15.94
N ASP A 154 6.44 -13.18 15.72
CA ASP A 154 7.76 -12.72 16.16
C ASP A 154 8.14 -11.41 15.46
N THR A 155 7.84 -11.30 14.16
CA THR A 155 8.05 -10.08 13.40
C THR A 155 7.03 -9.00 13.76
N LEU A 156 5.77 -9.39 14.02
CA LEU A 156 4.73 -8.47 14.49
C LEU A 156 5.09 -7.80 15.83
N MET A 157 5.74 -8.53 16.75
CA MET A 157 6.19 -8.01 18.04
C MET A 157 7.09 -6.78 17.91
N LYS A 158 7.91 -6.69 16.86
CA LYS A 158 8.75 -5.50 16.60
C LYS A 158 7.94 -4.22 16.42
N VAL A 159 6.71 -4.32 15.90
CA VAL A 159 5.79 -3.19 15.78
C VAL A 159 5.30 -2.76 17.16
N PHE A 160 4.92 -3.71 18.02
CA PHE A 160 4.51 -3.42 19.38
C PHE A 160 5.64 -2.86 20.23
N ASP A 161 6.83 -3.45 20.16
CA ASP A 161 8.02 -3.00 20.90
C ASP A 161 8.32 -1.55 20.56
N LYS A 162 8.40 -1.22 19.26
CA LYS A 162 8.60 0.16 18.83
C LYS A 162 7.50 1.09 19.34
N ALA A 163 6.23 0.70 19.22
CA ALA A 163 5.11 1.52 19.67
C ALA A 163 5.15 1.81 21.17
N VAL A 164 5.54 0.83 22.00
CA VAL A 164 5.68 0.96 23.45
C VAL A 164 6.91 1.79 23.82
N GLU A 165 8.07 1.54 23.21
CA GLU A 165 9.30 2.31 23.42
C GLU A 165 9.10 3.79 23.10
N SER A 166 8.38 4.07 22.02
CA SER A 166 8.00 5.41 21.59
C SER A 166 6.88 6.05 22.42
N ARG A 167 6.31 5.29 23.37
CA ARG A 167 5.20 5.70 24.26
C ARG A 167 3.99 6.19 23.48
N LEU A 168 3.63 5.50 22.40
CA LEU A 168 2.42 5.80 21.64
C LEU A 168 1.17 5.55 22.49
N ASP A 169 0.16 6.40 22.32
CA ASP A 169 -1.11 6.32 23.03
C ASP A 169 -2.27 5.94 22.09
N ARG A 170 -3.49 5.84 22.63
CA ARG A 170 -4.69 5.41 21.89
C ARG A 170 -5.08 6.33 20.72
N ARG A 171 -4.54 7.54 20.65
CA ARG A 171 -4.78 8.50 19.57
C ARG A 171 -3.74 8.41 18.46
N CYS A 172 -2.73 7.54 18.57
CA CYS A 172 -1.79 7.35 17.47
C CYS A 172 -2.49 6.74 16.24
N THR A 173 -1.93 6.99 15.06
CA THR A 173 -2.34 6.34 13.82
C THR A 173 -1.20 5.49 13.29
N PHE A 174 -1.47 4.22 12.98
CA PHE A 174 -0.51 3.38 12.25
C PHE A 174 -0.70 3.57 10.75
N VAL A 175 0.39 3.57 9.97
CA VAL A 175 0.34 3.68 8.51
C VAL A 175 1.01 2.45 7.93
N ALA A 176 0.24 1.62 7.24
CA ALA A 176 0.76 0.46 6.51
C ALA A 176 1.28 0.93 5.14
N LEU A 177 2.61 0.98 4.96
CA LEU A 177 3.25 1.36 3.70
C LEU A 177 3.92 0.14 3.08
N GLY A 178 3.26 -0.49 2.09
CA GLY A 178 3.81 -1.66 1.41
C GLY A 178 2.77 -2.53 0.71
N GLY A 179 3.12 -3.78 0.44
CA GLY A 179 2.20 -4.78 -0.11
C GLY A 179 1.28 -5.41 0.94
N GLY A 180 0.58 -6.48 0.56
CA GLY A 180 -0.43 -7.13 1.41
C GLY A 180 0.12 -7.70 2.72
N VAL A 181 1.38 -8.15 2.74
CA VAL A 181 2.06 -8.59 3.97
C VAL A 181 2.10 -7.48 5.02
N ILE A 182 2.58 -6.29 4.64
CA ILE A 182 2.63 -5.13 5.53
C ILE A 182 1.23 -4.66 5.89
N GLY A 183 0.29 -4.65 4.93
CA GLY A 183 -1.11 -4.31 5.18
C GLY A 183 -1.74 -5.15 6.28
N ASP A 184 -1.62 -6.48 6.17
CA ASP A 184 -2.20 -7.41 7.13
C ASP A 184 -1.54 -7.33 8.51
N MET A 185 -0.20 -7.26 8.55
CA MET A 185 0.54 -7.16 9.80
C MET A 185 0.27 -5.84 10.51
N CYS A 186 0.35 -4.71 9.80
CA CYS A 186 0.11 -3.39 10.37
C CYS A 186 -1.35 -3.24 10.83
N GLY A 187 -2.31 -3.72 10.04
CA GLY A 187 -3.71 -3.73 10.42
C GLY A 187 -3.98 -4.55 11.68
N PHE A 188 -3.36 -5.73 11.80
CA PHE A 188 -3.53 -6.57 12.99
C PHE A 188 -2.82 -5.98 14.22
N ALA A 189 -1.64 -5.39 14.03
CA ALA A 189 -0.96 -4.64 15.08
C ALA A 189 -1.82 -3.46 15.55
N ALA A 190 -2.44 -2.70 14.65
CA ALA A 190 -3.32 -1.59 15.01
C ALA A 190 -4.59 -2.06 15.75
N ALA A 191 -5.15 -3.21 15.36
CA ALA A 191 -6.29 -3.81 16.05
C ALA A 191 -5.95 -4.23 17.49
N ALA A 192 -4.76 -4.79 17.70
CA ALA A 192 -4.34 -5.34 19.00
C ALA A 192 -3.71 -4.30 19.93
N PHE A 193 -2.93 -3.35 19.39
CA PHE A 193 -2.19 -2.37 20.18
C PHE A 193 -3.15 -1.50 20.99
N LEU A 194 -2.98 -1.50 22.32
CA LEU A 194 -3.90 -0.85 23.25
C LEU A 194 -5.38 -1.24 23.05
N ARG A 195 -5.68 -2.41 22.45
CA ARG A 195 -7.04 -2.86 22.08
C ARG A 195 -7.71 -2.03 20.96
N GLY A 196 -6.92 -1.41 20.10
CA GLY A 196 -7.40 -0.67 18.93
C GLY A 196 -6.86 0.75 18.89
N VAL A 197 -6.14 1.05 17.82
CA VAL A 197 -5.75 2.40 17.40
C VAL A 197 -6.09 2.60 15.91
N ASN A 198 -6.17 3.84 15.47
CA ASN A 198 -6.48 4.12 14.06
C ASN A 198 -5.37 3.59 13.15
N PHE A 199 -5.71 3.20 11.92
CA PHE A 199 -4.71 2.93 10.90
C PHE A 199 -5.12 3.35 9.49
N ILE A 200 -4.14 3.58 8.62
CA ILE A 200 -4.30 3.96 7.22
C ILE A 200 -3.53 2.94 6.36
N GLN A 201 -4.08 2.58 5.20
CA GLN A 201 -3.42 1.74 4.20
C GLN A 201 -2.84 2.58 3.06
N ILE A 202 -1.56 2.37 2.74
CA ILE A 202 -0.90 2.89 1.53
C ILE A 202 -0.34 1.68 0.76
N PRO A 203 -1.19 0.97 0.00
CA PRO A 203 -0.79 -0.23 -0.71
C PRO A 203 0.09 0.08 -1.95
N THR A 204 1.25 -0.57 -2.02
CA THR A 204 2.27 -0.33 -3.08
C THR A 204 2.44 -1.50 -4.06
N THR A 205 1.53 -2.46 -4.03
CA THR A 205 1.49 -3.60 -4.97
C THR A 205 0.11 -3.66 -5.59
N LEU A 206 0.00 -4.12 -6.85
CA LEU A 206 -1.30 -4.24 -7.49
C LEU A 206 -2.24 -5.18 -6.69
N MET A 207 -1.71 -6.31 -6.23
CA MET A 207 -2.38 -7.24 -5.32
C MET A 207 -3.02 -6.53 -4.12
N ALA A 208 -2.24 -5.69 -3.43
CA ALA A 208 -2.74 -4.97 -2.27
C ALA A 208 -3.78 -3.92 -2.64
N GLN A 209 -3.57 -3.20 -3.75
CA GLN A 209 -4.45 -2.13 -4.24
C GLN A 209 -5.82 -2.65 -4.66
N VAL A 210 -5.89 -3.87 -5.23
CA VAL A 210 -7.15 -4.43 -5.77
C VAL A 210 -7.84 -5.39 -4.81
N ASP A 211 -7.12 -5.92 -3.82
CA ASP A 211 -7.65 -6.92 -2.91
C ASP A 211 -7.32 -6.58 -1.45
N SER A 212 -6.10 -6.84 -0.97
CA SER A 212 -5.84 -6.95 0.47
C SER A 212 -6.06 -5.66 1.28
N SER A 213 -5.97 -4.47 0.67
CA SER A 213 -6.23 -3.21 1.40
C SER A 213 -7.71 -2.95 1.67
N VAL A 214 -8.63 -3.72 1.08
CA VAL A 214 -10.09 -3.52 1.19
C VAL A 214 -10.74 -4.59 2.07
N GLY A 215 -11.62 -4.18 2.98
CA GLY A 215 -12.51 -5.07 3.74
C GLY A 215 -11.95 -5.57 5.09
N GLY A 216 -10.85 -5.01 5.56
CA GLY A 216 -10.44 -5.10 6.97
C GLY A 216 -10.06 -6.49 7.49
N LYS A 217 -9.81 -7.48 6.62
CA LYS A 217 -9.16 -8.73 7.07
C LYS A 217 -7.69 -8.39 7.33
N THR A 218 -7.23 -8.65 8.54
CA THR A 218 -5.84 -8.39 8.96
C THR A 218 -5.33 -9.62 9.71
N GLY A 219 -4.03 -9.88 9.69
CA GLY A 219 -3.49 -11.02 10.41
C GLY A 219 -2.09 -11.44 10.03
N ILE A 220 -1.73 -12.62 10.54
CA ILE A 220 -0.44 -13.28 10.38
C ILE A 220 -0.64 -14.77 10.15
N ASN A 221 0.41 -15.39 9.65
CA ASN A 221 0.49 -16.83 9.44
C ASN A 221 0.86 -17.55 10.74
N HIS A 222 0.43 -18.80 10.82
CA HIS A 222 0.95 -19.78 11.77
C HIS A 222 1.74 -20.84 10.97
N PRO A 223 2.73 -21.53 11.53
CA PRO A 223 3.45 -22.60 10.81
C PRO A 223 2.56 -23.69 10.21
N LEU A 224 1.33 -23.85 10.74
CA LEU A 224 0.34 -24.83 10.26
C LEU A 224 -0.67 -24.25 9.26
N GLY A 225 -0.62 -22.97 8.93
CA GLY A 225 -1.54 -22.40 7.94
C GLY A 225 -1.50 -20.89 7.80
N LYS A 226 -1.93 -20.44 6.62
CA LYS A 226 -1.95 -19.04 6.21
C LYS A 226 -3.11 -18.28 6.86
N ASN A 227 -2.85 -17.06 7.32
CA ASN A 227 -3.84 -16.12 7.86
C ASN A 227 -4.75 -16.66 9.00
N LEU A 228 -4.26 -17.62 9.80
CA LEU A 228 -5.07 -18.26 10.85
C LEU A 228 -5.27 -17.38 12.09
N ILE A 229 -4.42 -16.37 12.29
CA ILE A 229 -4.45 -15.51 13.48
C ILE A 229 -4.62 -14.07 12.98
N GLY A 230 -5.69 -13.39 13.41
CA GLY A 230 -5.99 -12.06 12.89
C GLY A 230 -7.21 -11.40 13.50
N ALA A 231 -7.64 -10.30 12.88
CA ALA A 231 -8.81 -9.53 13.26
C ALA A 231 -9.51 -8.92 12.04
N PHE A 232 -10.83 -8.74 12.14
CA PHE A 232 -11.57 -7.84 11.26
C PHE A 232 -11.45 -6.40 11.80
N TYR A 233 -10.67 -5.56 11.14
CA TYR A 233 -10.34 -4.21 11.57
C TYR A 233 -10.21 -3.26 10.37
N GLN A 234 -11.06 -2.23 10.31
CA GLN A 234 -11.18 -1.34 9.14
C GLN A 234 -10.20 -0.15 9.23
N PRO A 235 -9.57 0.25 8.10
CA PRO A 235 -8.74 1.44 8.06
C PRO A 235 -9.58 2.71 8.13
N GLN A 236 -8.95 3.84 8.44
CA GLN A 236 -9.56 5.18 8.30
C GLN A 236 -9.66 5.60 6.84
N CYS A 237 -8.71 5.18 6.01
CA CYS A 237 -8.77 5.28 4.56
C CYS A 237 -7.75 4.32 3.90
N VAL A 238 -7.93 4.14 2.59
CA VAL A 238 -6.93 3.53 1.72
C VAL A 238 -6.48 4.59 0.71
N LEU A 239 -5.18 4.80 0.56
CA LEU A 239 -4.61 5.73 -0.41
C LEU A 239 -3.78 4.97 -1.45
N ILE A 240 -4.35 4.83 -2.64
CA ILE A 240 -3.75 4.14 -3.78
C ILE A 240 -3.13 5.18 -4.72
N ASP A 241 -1.83 5.41 -4.54
CA ASP A 241 -1.02 6.12 -5.52
C ASP A 241 -0.52 5.14 -6.59
N THR A 242 -1.06 5.24 -7.80
CA THR A 242 -0.73 4.34 -8.92
C THR A 242 0.72 4.44 -9.35
N ASP A 243 1.41 5.54 -9.05
CA ASP A 243 2.84 5.71 -9.41
C ASP A 243 3.74 4.78 -8.61
N THR A 244 3.26 4.25 -7.48
CA THR A 244 3.99 3.24 -6.71
C THR A 244 4.18 1.93 -7.50
N LEU A 245 3.32 1.68 -8.48
CA LEU A 245 3.47 0.52 -9.36
C LEU A 245 4.63 0.67 -10.33
N ASN A 246 5.18 1.85 -10.57
CA ASN A 246 6.30 2.03 -11.51
C ASN A 246 7.60 1.35 -11.05
N THR A 247 7.75 1.07 -9.75
CA THR A 247 8.91 0.35 -9.19
C THR A 247 8.62 -1.13 -8.91
N LEU A 248 7.36 -1.56 -9.04
CA LEU A 248 6.93 -2.92 -8.73
C LEU A 248 7.45 -3.90 -9.79
N PRO A 249 8.15 -5.00 -9.45
CA PRO A 249 8.61 -5.99 -10.42
C PRO A 249 7.47 -6.57 -11.28
N ASP A 250 7.75 -6.91 -12.54
CA ASP A 250 6.74 -7.44 -13.47
C ASP A 250 6.04 -8.71 -12.96
N ARG A 251 6.78 -9.59 -12.26
CA ARG A 251 6.23 -10.80 -11.64
C ARG A 251 5.22 -10.47 -10.53
N GLU A 252 5.46 -9.42 -9.76
CA GLU A 252 4.52 -8.94 -8.73
C GLU A 252 3.29 -8.25 -9.35
N LEU A 253 3.47 -7.53 -10.46
CA LEU A 253 2.36 -6.98 -11.23
C LEU A 253 1.46 -8.11 -11.74
N ALA A 254 2.05 -9.13 -12.38
CA ALA A 254 1.33 -10.30 -12.89
C ALA A 254 0.61 -11.07 -11.78
N SER A 255 1.25 -11.22 -10.61
CA SER A 255 0.61 -11.78 -9.41
C SER A 255 -0.64 -10.98 -9.02
N GLY A 256 -0.58 -9.65 -9.00
CA GLY A 256 -1.76 -8.81 -8.70
C GLY A 256 -2.89 -8.92 -9.73
N ILE A 257 -2.56 -9.13 -11.01
CA ILE A 257 -3.56 -9.31 -12.08
C ILE A 257 -4.43 -10.56 -11.84
N ALA A 258 -3.91 -11.60 -11.18
CA ALA A 258 -4.70 -12.79 -10.87
C ALA A 258 -5.97 -12.45 -10.05
N GLU A 259 -5.87 -11.51 -9.11
CA GLU A 259 -7.04 -11.05 -8.34
C GLU A 259 -7.97 -10.15 -9.15
N VAL A 260 -7.42 -9.36 -10.08
CA VAL A 260 -8.24 -8.58 -11.02
C VAL A 260 -9.13 -9.50 -11.86
N VAL A 261 -8.56 -10.60 -12.35
CA VAL A 261 -9.26 -11.64 -13.10
C VAL A 261 -10.32 -12.34 -12.26
N LYS A 262 -10.01 -12.64 -10.99
CA LYS A 262 -10.95 -13.25 -10.06
C LYS A 262 -12.28 -12.49 -9.98
N TYR A 263 -12.25 -11.16 -9.85
CA TYR A 263 -13.49 -10.37 -9.76
C TYR A 263 -14.37 -10.49 -11.01
N GLY A 264 -13.75 -10.49 -12.19
CA GLY A 264 -14.46 -10.69 -13.44
C GLY A 264 -15.18 -12.04 -13.49
N LEU A 265 -14.47 -13.11 -13.10
CA LEU A 265 -15.00 -14.47 -13.12
C LEU A 265 -16.13 -14.70 -12.10
N ILE A 266 -16.01 -14.17 -10.88
CA ILE A 266 -16.97 -14.48 -9.81
C ILE A 266 -18.26 -13.67 -9.91
N ARG A 267 -18.23 -12.46 -10.49
CA ARG A 267 -19.40 -11.57 -10.42
C ARG A 267 -19.51 -10.46 -11.47
N ASP A 268 -18.52 -10.23 -12.32
CA ASP A 268 -18.50 -9.04 -13.18
C ASP A 268 -18.05 -9.40 -14.61
N ALA A 269 -18.95 -10.06 -15.35
CA ALA A 269 -18.69 -10.47 -16.73
C ALA A 269 -18.28 -9.31 -17.66
N PRO A 270 -18.93 -8.12 -17.62
CA PRO A 270 -18.45 -6.97 -18.40
C PRO A 270 -17.02 -6.55 -18.05
N PHE A 271 -16.62 -6.63 -16.77
CA PHE A 271 -15.24 -6.36 -16.38
C PHE A 271 -14.28 -7.44 -16.88
N PHE A 272 -14.67 -8.72 -16.87
CA PHE A 272 -13.88 -9.79 -17.46
C PHE A 272 -13.65 -9.57 -18.97
N GLU A 273 -14.70 -9.24 -19.73
CA GLU A 273 -14.59 -8.92 -21.16
C GLU A 273 -13.71 -7.69 -21.42
N TRP A 274 -13.73 -6.70 -20.53
CA TRP A 274 -12.83 -5.56 -20.60
C TRP A 274 -11.38 -5.98 -20.38
N GLN A 275 -11.11 -6.88 -19.43
CA GLN A 275 -9.77 -7.39 -19.15
C GLN A 275 -9.19 -8.14 -20.34
N GLU A 276 -9.99 -8.98 -21.02
CA GLU A 276 -9.55 -9.68 -22.24
C GLU A 276 -9.05 -8.72 -23.33
N LYS A 277 -9.72 -7.57 -23.48
CA LYS A 277 -9.38 -6.54 -24.47
C LYS A 277 -8.19 -5.67 -24.06
N ASN A 278 -7.93 -5.53 -22.75
CA ASN A 278 -6.97 -4.55 -22.20
C ASN A 278 -5.79 -5.18 -21.45
N MET A 279 -5.62 -6.51 -21.48
CA MET A 279 -4.54 -7.20 -20.76
C MET A 279 -3.15 -6.70 -21.17
N SER A 280 -2.92 -6.47 -22.46
CA SER A 280 -1.64 -5.92 -22.93
C SER A 280 -1.35 -4.53 -22.35
N ALA A 281 -2.38 -3.68 -22.22
CA ALA A 281 -2.24 -2.36 -21.62
C ALA A 281 -1.98 -2.44 -20.10
N LEU A 282 -2.62 -3.39 -19.39
CA LEU A 282 -2.34 -3.64 -17.98
C LEU A 282 -0.90 -4.10 -17.73
N LEU A 283 -0.43 -5.06 -18.53
CA LEU A 283 0.95 -5.56 -18.45
C LEU A 283 1.98 -4.48 -18.81
N ALA A 284 1.62 -3.57 -19.72
CA ALA A 284 2.43 -2.40 -20.08
C ALA A 284 2.34 -1.25 -19.06
N ARG A 285 1.54 -1.39 -17.99
CA ARG A 285 1.32 -0.36 -16.95
C ARG A 285 0.72 0.93 -17.50
N GLU A 286 -0.13 0.83 -18.52
CA GLU A 286 -0.83 2.00 -19.06
C GLU A 286 -1.69 2.66 -17.95
N PRO A 287 -1.48 3.96 -17.64
CA PRO A 287 -2.08 4.59 -16.47
C PRO A 287 -3.61 4.48 -16.41
N SER A 288 -4.29 4.67 -17.55
CA SER A 288 -5.75 4.60 -17.63
C SER A 288 -6.28 3.18 -17.42
N ALA A 289 -5.57 2.16 -17.95
CA ALA A 289 -5.93 0.76 -17.76
C ALA A 289 -5.76 0.33 -16.29
N LEU A 290 -4.63 0.70 -15.68
CA LEU A 290 -4.38 0.41 -14.26
C LEU A 290 -5.39 1.10 -13.35
N ALA A 291 -5.63 2.40 -13.54
CA ALA A 291 -6.59 3.15 -12.74
C ALA A 291 -8.01 2.55 -12.84
N TYR A 292 -8.45 2.17 -14.05
CA TYR A 292 -9.74 1.52 -14.25
C TYR A 292 -9.80 0.14 -13.56
N ALA A 293 -8.80 -0.71 -13.76
CA ALA A 293 -8.77 -2.05 -13.17
C ALA A 293 -8.76 -1.99 -11.64
N ILE A 294 -7.99 -1.07 -11.05
CA ILE A 294 -7.94 -0.86 -9.60
C ILE A 294 -9.30 -0.38 -9.08
N LYS A 295 -9.87 0.66 -9.69
CA LYS A 295 -11.19 1.20 -9.32
C LYS A 295 -12.24 0.11 -9.35
N ARG A 296 -12.35 -0.62 -10.47
CA ARG A 296 -13.40 -1.62 -10.66
C ARG A 296 -13.24 -2.81 -9.74
N SER A 297 -12.00 -3.20 -9.43
CA SER A 297 -11.72 -4.22 -8.41
C SER A 297 -12.12 -3.76 -7.01
N CYS A 298 -11.82 -2.51 -6.64
CA CYS A 298 -12.22 -1.92 -5.37
C CYS A 298 -13.74 -1.84 -5.23
N GLU A 299 -14.47 -1.41 -6.28
CA GLU A 299 -15.94 -1.41 -6.31
C GLU A 299 -16.49 -2.82 -6.07
N ASN A 300 -15.98 -3.81 -6.82
CA ASN A 300 -16.37 -5.20 -6.67
C ASN A 300 -16.14 -5.73 -5.24
N LYS A 301 -15.01 -5.41 -4.62
CA LYS A 301 -14.75 -5.88 -3.25
C LYS A 301 -15.56 -5.09 -2.21
N ALA A 302 -15.70 -3.78 -2.36
CA ALA A 302 -16.46 -2.91 -1.46
C ALA A 302 -17.93 -3.35 -1.37
N GLU A 303 -18.56 -3.64 -2.50
CA GLU A 303 -19.96 -4.12 -2.54
C GLU A 303 -20.14 -5.47 -1.81
N VAL A 304 -19.20 -6.41 -1.97
CA VAL A 304 -19.26 -7.70 -1.25
C VAL A 304 -19.04 -7.49 0.25
N VAL A 305 -18.08 -6.63 0.62
CA VAL A 305 -17.76 -6.32 2.02
C VAL A 305 -18.93 -5.62 2.72
N ALA A 306 -19.61 -4.69 2.05
CA ALA A 306 -20.77 -4.00 2.61
C ALA A 306 -21.93 -4.97 2.91
N GLN A 307 -22.08 -6.01 2.07
CA GLN A 307 -23.12 -7.03 2.24
C GLN A 307 -22.73 -8.11 3.26
N ASP A 308 -21.44 -8.42 3.42
CA ASP A 308 -20.96 -9.52 4.27
C ASP A 308 -19.56 -9.24 4.86
N GLU A 309 -19.47 -8.25 5.74
CA GLU A 309 -18.19 -7.80 6.33
C GLU A 309 -17.44 -8.93 7.03
N LYS A 310 -18.13 -9.84 7.73
CA LYS A 310 -17.49 -10.87 8.57
C LYS A 310 -17.49 -12.26 7.94
N GLU A 311 -17.72 -12.34 6.63
CA GLU A 311 -17.63 -13.59 5.85
C GLU A 311 -18.51 -14.73 6.39
N SER A 312 -19.81 -14.45 6.46
CA SER A 312 -20.86 -15.39 6.85
C SER A 312 -21.49 -16.13 5.66
N GLY A 313 -21.25 -15.68 4.43
CA GLY A 313 -21.80 -16.29 3.21
C GLY A 313 -21.20 -15.70 1.94
N LEU A 314 -21.78 -14.60 1.44
CA LEU A 314 -21.43 -14.01 0.14
C LEU A 314 -19.93 -13.73 -0.01
N ARG A 315 -19.26 -13.26 1.04
CA ARG A 315 -17.83 -12.89 0.96
C ARG A 315 -16.92 -14.10 0.73
N ALA A 316 -17.40 -15.32 0.98
CA ALA A 316 -16.66 -16.54 0.65
C ALA A 316 -16.45 -16.72 -0.87
N THR A 317 -17.27 -16.08 -1.72
CA THR A 317 -17.08 -16.09 -3.19
C THR A 317 -15.75 -15.45 -3.61
N LEU A 318 -15.20 -14.54 -2.79
CA LEU A 318 -13.87 -13.95 -3.02
C LEU A 318 -12.72 -14.95 -2.87
N ASN A 319 -13.00 -16.16 -2.39
CA ASN A 319 -12.02 -17.24 -2.23
C ASN A 319 -11.94 -18.16 -3.46
N LEU A 320 -12.46 -17.77 -4.63
CA LEU A 320 -12.23 -18.52 -5.88
C LEU A 320 -10.72 -18.78 -6.05
N GLY A 321 -10.36 -20.04 -6.29
CA GLY A 321 -8.97 -20.50 -6.40
C GLY A 321 -8.17 -20.59 -5.10
N HIS A 322 -8.60 -19.92 -4.01
CA HIS A 322 -7.81 -19.80 -2.78
C HIS A 322 -7.63 -21.11 -2.02
N THR A 323 -8.61 -22.03 -2.04
CA THR A 323 -8.46 -23.34 -1.40
C THR A 323 -7.26 -24.11 -1.97
N PHE A 324 -7.13 -24.15 -3.30
CA PHE A 324 -6.00 -24.79 -3.97
C PHE A 324 -4.73 -23.95 -3.86
N GLY A 325 -4.83 -22.64 -4.04
CA GLY A 325 -3.70 -21.72 -3.97
C GLY A 325 -3.00 -21.77 -2.60
N HIS A 326 -3.74 -21.69 -1.50
CA HIS A 326 -3.17 -21.79 -0.15
C HIS A 326 -2.49 -23.15 0.11
N ALA A 327 -3.00 -24.24 -0.48
CA ALA A 327 -2.36 -25.55 -0.40
C ALA A 327 -1.02 -25.57 -1.16
N ILE A 328 -0.94 -24.93 -2.34
CA ILE A 328 0.31 -24.75 -3.10
C ILE A 328 1.32 -23.94 -2.27
N GLU A 329 0.90 -22.80 -1.73
CA GLU A 329 1.78 -21.92 -0.95
C GLU A 329 2.31 -22.61 0.31
N THR A 330 1.44 -23.30 1.04
CA THR A 330 1.83 -24.00 2.27
C THR A 330 2.69 -25.24 1.96
N GLY A 331 2.37 -25.98 0.90
CA GLY A 331 3.08 -27.20 0.51
C GLY A 331 4.46 -26.97 -0.11
N LEU A 332 4.65 -25.87 -0.85
CA LEU A 332 5.94 -25.52 -1.47
C LEU A 332 6.80 -24.59 -0.59
N GLY A 333 6.21 -24.00 0.45
CA GLY A 333 6.85 -23.04 1.34
C GLY A 333 6.57 -21.59 0.92
N TYR A 334 6.29 -20.75 1.93
CA TYR A 334 5.94 -19.34 1.71
C TYR A 334 7.05 -18.56 0.99
N GLY A 335 6.69 -17.97 -0.15
CA GLY A 335 7.58 -17.19 -1.02
C GLY A 335 8.18 -17.95 -2.21
N ALA A 336 7.98 -19.28 -2.33
CA ALA A 336 8.38 -20.03 -3.52
C ALA A 336 7.54 -19.62 -4.74
N TRP A 337 6.22 -19.57 -4.54
CA TRP A 337 5.25 -19.00 -5.47
C TRP A 337 4.70 -17.72 -4.87
N PHE A 338 4.47 -16.71 -5.71
CA PHE A 338 3.73 -15.54 -5.30
C PHE A 338 2.26 -15.90 -5.15
N HIS A 339 1.57 -15.21 -4.24
CA HIS A 339 0.18 -15.52 -3.93
C HIS A 339 -0.70 -15.58 -5.19
N GLY A 340 -0.61 -14.57 -6.06
CA GLY A 340 -1.39 -14.53 -7.30
C GLY A 340 -1.08 -15.65 -8.29
N GLU A 341 0.15 -16.17 -8.31
CA GLU A 341 0.50 -17.34 -9.13
C GLU A 341 -0.22 -18.59 -8.62
N ALA A 342 -0.25 -18.77 -7.29
CA ALA A 342 -0.97 -19.86 -6.65
C ALA A 342 -2.49 -19.72 -6.83
N ILE A 343 -3.03 -18.50 -6.74
CA ILE A 343 -4.46 -18.23 -6.99
C ILE A 343 -4.83 -18.45 -8.45
N ALA A 344 -3.98 -18.08 -9.40
CA ALA A 344 -4.22 -18.33 -10.82
C ALA A 344 -4.29 -19.85 -11.11
N ALA A 345 -3.32 -20.63 -10.64
CA ALA A 345 -3.34 -22.08 -10.76
C ALA A 345 -4.55 -22.70 -10.03
N GLY A 346 -4.87 -22.20 -8.84
CA GLY A 346 -6.02 -22.64 -8.07
C GLY A 346 -7.35 -22.35 -8.76
N THR A 347 -7.46 -21.22 -9.44
CA THR A 347 -8.64 -20.83 -10.21
C THR A 347 -8.88 -21.79 -11.37
N VAL A 348 -7.85 -22.14 -12.13
CA VAL A 348 -7.95 -23.15 -13.20
C VAL A 348 -8.43 -24.51 -12.65
N ASN A 349 -7.89 -24.95 -11.51
CA ASN A 349 -8.33 -26.17 -10.86
C ASN A 349 -9.81 -26.10 -10.44
N HIS A 350 -10.24 -24.96 -9.90
CA HIS A 350 -11.63 -24.73 -9.50
C HIS A 350 -12.59 -24.75 -10.70
N LEU A 351 -12.17 -24.17 -11.84
CA LEU A 351 -12.95 -24.20 -13.08
C LEU A 351 -13.05 -25.61 -13.66
N ASN A 352 -11.95 -26.39 -13.65
CA ASN A 352 -11.94 -27.76 -14.14
C ASN A 352 -12.94 -28.67 -13.41
N ILE A 353 -13.10 -28.53 -12.08
CA ILE A 353 -14.09 -29.30 -11.32
C ILE A 353 -15.53 -28.79 -11.50
N SER A 354 -15.69 -27.54 -11.97
CA SER A 354 -16.99 -26.92 -12.19
C SER A 354 -17.61 -27.30 -13.54
N ILE A 355 -16.79 -27.77 -14.50
CA ILE A 355 -17.26 -28.27 -15.80
C ILE A 355 -17.89 -29.66 -15.58
N PRO A 356 -19.20 -29.86 -15.87
CA PRO A 356 -19.80 -31.17 -15.77
C PRO A 356 -19.11 -32.15 -16.75
N PRO A 357 -18.94 -33.44 -16.37
CA PRO A 357 -18.36 -34.41 -17.29
C PRO A 357 -19.17 -34.46 -18.57
N ILE A 358 -18.50 -34.35 -19.72
CA ILE A 358 -19.11 -34.55 -21.03
C ILE A 358 -19.70 -35.97 -21.04
N ARG A 359 -21.02 -36.08 -20.86
CA ARG A 359 -21.73 -37.34 -21.08
C ARG A 359 -21.76 -37.56 -22.58
N PHE A 360 -20.91 -38.45 -23.07
CA PHE A 360 -21.14 -39.08 -24.36
C PHE A 360 -22.42 -39.92 -24.22
N SER A 361 -23.52 -39.42 -24.78
CA SER A 361 -24.79 -40.14 -24.91
C SER A 361 -24.76 -41.09 -26.09
#